data_AF-D4MIG6-F1
#
_entry.id   AF-D4MIG6-F1
#
_cell.length_a   1.000
_cell.length_b   1.000
_cell.length_c   1.000
_cell.angle_alpha   90.00
_cell.angle_beta   90.00
_cell.angle_gamma   90.00
#
_symmetry.space_group_name_H-M   'P 1'
#
loop_
_entity.id
_entity.type
_entity.pdbx_description
1 polymer ?
#
loop_
_entity_poly.entity_id
_entity_poly.type
_entity_poly.pdbx_seq_one_letter_code
_entity_poly.pdbx_strand_id
1 'polypeptide(L)'
;MKLNMKRFEFKRLRTRIPALIVLLGCFTVIAATADYSQMSVRASTSHVTNKKTIVLDAGHGGTDSGAVGINGELEKNINLAIVRDLSDMLTLSGFNVVLTRDSDISIHDEGVKGTREQKVSDMKNRLDIINKYGDCLFLSIHQNKFTEPEYFGAQIFYTANNPDNRMIAQIMQDNFKTIQPGNDRQIKQEGDELYLFKNTKIPAVLIECGFLSNPDDAANLSDAAYQRKVAYTIYNGILTYLTSKPANNAGRTEISASSIPENSGDITSSGQ
;
A
#
# COMPACT_ATOMS: atom_id res chain seq x y z
N MET A 1 62.92 -55.21 26.04
CA MET A 1 61.90 -54.91 25.01
C MET A 1 61.32 -53.52 25.28
N LYS A 2 61.79 -52.47 24.59
CA LYS A 2 61.32 -51.08 24.78
C LYS A 2 60.29 -50.69 23.69
N LEU A 3 59.23 -50.04 24.17
CA LEU A 3 58.08 -49.41 23.52
C LEU A 3 58.28 -48.96 22.05
N ASN A 4 57.38 -49.37 21.15
CA ASN A 4 57.19 -48.71 19.85
C ASN A 4 55.71 -48.54 19.41
N MET A 5 54.75 -48.68 20.33
CA MET A 5 53.30 -48.55 20.01
C MET A 5 52.76 -47.12 20.07
N LYS A 6 53.37 -46.20 20.83
CA LYS A 6 52.84 -44.82 20.99
C LYS A 6 53.01 -43.92 19.76
N ARG A 7 53.96 -44.24 18.87
CA ARG A 7 54.34 -43.37 17.74
C ARG A 7 53.41 -43.49 16.52
N PHE A 8 52.72 -44.62 16.39
CA PHE A 8 51.84 -44.91 15.24
C PHE A 8 50.43 -44.30 15.41
N GLU A 9 49.86 -44.40 16.61
CA GLU A 9 48.59 -43.77 16.99
C GLU A 9 48.63 -42.23 16.86
N PHE A 10 49.73 -41.61 17.27
CA PHE A 10 49.93 -40.16 17.15
C PHE A 10 49.95 -39.65 15.70
N LYS A 11 50.44 -40.44 14.73
CA LYS A 11 50.43 -40.06 13.31
C LYS A 11 49.03 -40.11 12.69
N ARG A 12 48.21 -41.11 13.08
CA ARG A 12 46.79 -41.20 12.67
C ARG A 12 45.95 -40.08 13.30
N LEU A 13 46.22 -39.73 14.56
CA LEU A 13 45.53 -38.64 15.23
C LEU A 13 45.86 -37.28 14.58
N ARG A 14 47.12 -37.05 14.22
CA ARG A 14 47.58 -35.80 13.56
C ARG A 14 46.98 -35.57 12.17
N THR A 15 46.57 -36.62 11.48
CA THR A 15 45.94 -36.54 10.14
C THR A 15 44.42 -36.47 10.20
N ARG A 16 43.79 -36.99 11.26
CA ARG A 16 42.32 -36.94 11.46
C ARG A 16 41.83 -35.62 12.04
N ILE A 17 42.60 -34.98 12.90
CA ILE A 17 42.26 -33.66 13.49
C ILE A 17 41.99 -32.59 12.41
N PRO A 18 42.87 -32.36 11.41
CA PRO A 18 42.59 -31.36 10.38
C PRO A 18 41.38 -31.73 9.51
N ALA A 19 41.13 -33.02 9.24
CA ALA A 19 39.95 -33.46 8.50
C ALA A 19 38.64 -33.22 9.28
N LEU A 20 38.65 -33.43 10.61
CA LEU A 20 37.52 -33.12 11.50
C LEU A 20 37.26 -31.62 11.60
N ILE A 21 38.30 -30.78 11.64
CA ILE A 21 38.17 -29.33 11.64
C ILE A 21 37.54 -28.84 10.32
N VAL A 22 37.97 -29.39 9.18
CA VAL A 22 37.37 -29.08 7.86
C VAL A 22 35.91 -29.51 7.80
N LEU A 23 35.58 -30.72 8.26
CA LEU A 23 34.20 -31.21 8.31
C LEU A 23 33.29 -30.36 9.20
N LEU A 24 33.79 -29.96 10.38
CA LEU A 24 33.07 -29.08 11.29
C LEU A 24 32.86 -27.69 10.64
N GLY A 25 33.88 -27.16 9.97
CA GLY A 25 33.78 -25.92 9.19
C GLY A 25 32.72 -26.02 8.08
N CYS A 26 32.73 -27.08 7.28
CA CYS A 26 31.72 -27.30 6.25
C CYS A 26 30.30 -27.40 6.85
N PHE A 27 30.14 -28.08 7.98
CA PHE A 27 28.84 -28.20 8.65
C PHE A 27 28.35 -26.84 9.16
N THR A 28 29.22 -26.00 9.73
CA THR A 28 28.85 -24.64 10.15
C THR A 28 28.47 -23.73 8.98
N VAL A 29 29.16 -23.85 7.84
CA VAL A 29 28.82 -23.11 6.63
C VAL A 29 27.46 -23.54 6.07
N ILE A 30 27.19 -24.85 6.02
CA ILE A 30 25.90 -25.39 5.55
C ILE A 30 24.76 -25.00 6.49
N ALA A 31 24.96 -25.06 7.80
CA ALA A 31 23.96 -24.63 8.78
C ALA A 31 23.68 -23.11 8.65
N ALA A 32 24.73 -22.29 8.50
CA ALA A 32 24.58 -20.86 8.29
C ALA A 32 23.82 -20.55 6.99
N THR A 33 24.13 -21.21 5.87
CA THR A 33 23.43 -20.97 4.60
C THR A 33 21.98 -21.48 4.64
N ALA A 34 21.70 -22.57 5.35
CA ALA A 34 20.34 -23.03 5.61
C ALA A 34 19.56 -21.99 6.43
N ASP A 35 20.12 -21.46 7.52
CA ASP A 35 19.49 -20.40 8.32
C ASP A 35 19.27 -19.11 7.51
N TYR A 36 20.23 -18.70 6.68
CA TYR A 36 20.06 -17.56 5.78
C TYR A 36 18.92 -17.77 4.77
N SER A 37 18.79 -18.98 4.21
CA SER A 37 17.70 -19.30 3.27
C SER A 37 16.33 -19.34 3.96
N GLN A 38 16.27 -19.84 5.19
CA GLN A 38 15.02 -19.86 5.97
C GLN A 38 14.64 -18.46 6.45
N MET A 39 15.61 -17.60 6.75
CA MET A 39 15.38 -16.21 7.14
C MET A 39 14.88 -15.36 5.97
N SER A 40 15.42 -15.53 4.76
CA SER A 40 14.96 -14.82 3.56
C SER A 40 13.55 -15.26 3.12
N VAL A 41 13.23 -16.56 3.24
CA VAL A 41 11.89 -17.08 2.99
C VAL A 41 10.91 -16.57 4.04
N ARG A 42 11.25 -16.62 5.34
CA ARG A 42 10.39 -16.10 6.42
C ARG A 42 10.13 -14.60 6.30
N ALA A 43 11.15 -13.81 5.96
CA ALA A 43 11.02 -12.37 5.72
C ALA A 43 10.14 -12.07 4.50
N SER A 44 10.22 -12.88 3.44
CA SER A 44 9.34 -12.75 2.27
C SER A 44 7.90 -13.13 2.60
N THR A 45 7.68 -14.22 3.36
CA THR A 45 6.34 -14.68 3.73
C THR A 45 5.66 -13.75 4.73
N SER A 46 6.38 -13.17 5.70
CA SER A 46 5.80 -12.23 6.67
C SER A 46 5.41 -10.89 6.03
N HIS A 47 6.10 -10.50 4.95
CA HIS A 47 5.76 -9.31 4.16
C HIS A 47 4.55 -9.50 3.23
N VAL A 48 4.26 -10.75 2.84
CA VAL A 48 3.07 -11.09 2.05
C VAL A 48 1.81 -11.16 2.93
N THR A 49 1.92 -11.51 4.21
CA THR A 49 0.75 -11.73 5.09
C THR A 49 0.18 -10.47 5.76
N ASN A 50 0.71 -9.27 5.52
CA ASN A 50 0.26 -8.07 6.25
C ASN A 50 0.23 -6.78 5.41
N LYS A 51 -0.09 -6.86 4.11
CA LYS A 51 -0.27 -5.66 3.29
C LYS A 51 -1.66 -5.06 3.54
N LYS A 52 -1.70 -3.75 3.80
CA LYS A 52 -2.93 -2.96 4.03
C LYS A 52 -3.92 -3.16 2.88
N THR A 53 -5.22 -3.25 3.20
CA THR A 53 -6.27 -3.27 2.17
C THR A 53 -6.40 -1.91 1.51
N ILE A 54 -6.50 -1.87 0.18
CA ILE A 54 -6.76 -0.65 -0.59
C ILE A 54 -8.16 -0.72 -1.17
N VAL A 55 -9.03 0.20 -0.77
CA VAL A 55 -10.37 0.37 -1.35
C VAL A 55 -10.28 1.43 -2.43
N LEU A 56 -10.66 1.08 -3.66
CA LEU A 56 -10.67 1.97 -4.80
C LEU A 56 -12.11 2.21 -5.25
N ASP A 57 -12.43 3.47 -5.47
CA ASP A 57 -13.73 3.88 -5.97
C ASP A 57 -13.61 4.50 -7.35
N ALA A 58 -14.30 3.89 -8.31
CA ALA A 58 -14.49 4.50 -9.62
C ALA A 58 -15.73 5.39 -9.52
N GLY A 59 -15.55 6.71 -9.42
CA GLY A 59 -16.64 7.68 -9.29
C GLY A 59 -17.74 7.48 -10.34
N HIS A 60 -18.99 7.78 -9.98
CA HIS A 60 -20.18 7.63 -10.84
C HIS A 60 -20.43 6.18 -11.30
N GLY A 61 -21.18 5.96 -12.38
CA GLY A 61 -21.47 4.63 -12.94
C GLY A 61 -22.94 4.41 -13.28
N GLY A 62 -23.20 3.51 -14.25
CA GLY A 62 -24.54 3.25 -14.74
C GLY A 62 -25.15 4.49 -15.38
N THR A 63 -26.32 4.92 -14.91
CA THR A 63 -26.99 6.13 -15.43
C THR A 63 -26.32 7.43 -14.99
N ASP A 64 -25.48 7.40 -13.96
CA ASP A 64 -24.70 8.58 -13.57
C ASP A 64 -23.43 8.66 -14.42
N SER A 65 -23.41 9.55 -15.41
CA SER A 65 -22.25 9.75 -16.28
C SER A 65 -21.09 10.45 -15.59
N GLY A 66 -21.35 11.19 -14.51
CA GLY A 66 -20.48 12.26 -14.06
C GLY A 66 -20.42 13.39 -15.09
N ALA A 67 -19.31 14.13 -15.09
CA ALA A 67 -19.01 15.13 -16.08
C ALA A 67 -18.89 14.53 -17.50
N VAL A 68 -19.32 15.32 -18.49
CA VAL A 68 -19.12 15.00 -19.91
C VAL A 68 -18.03 15.92 -20.44
N GLY A 69 -16.96 15.35 -21.00
CA GLY A 69 -15.87 16.14 -21.56
C GLY A 69 -16.25 16.88 -22.83
N ILE A 70 -15.42 17.85 -23.21
CA ILE A 70 -15.64 18.63 -24.44
C ILE A 70 -15.57 17.76 -25.71
N ASN A 71 -14.98 16.58 -25.62
CA ASN A 71 -14.90 15.57 -26.68
C ASN A 71 -16.02 14.50 -26.59
N GLY A 72 -16.96 14.64 -25.65
CA GLY A 72 -18.06 13.70 -25.45
C GLY A 72 -17.74 12.51 -24.55
N GLU A 73 -16.51 12.36 -24.08
CA GLU A 73 -16.14 11.28 -23.15
C GLU A 73 -16.82 11.44 -21.80
N LEU A 74 -17.22 10.32 -21.22
CA LEU A 74 -17.94 10.27 -19.94
C LEU A 74 -16.96 10.01 -18.80
N GLU A 75 -17.02 10.84 -17.76
CA GLU A 75 -16.18 10.72 -16.57
C GLU A 75 -16.18 9.30 -15.99
N LYS A 76 -17.37 8.68 -15.87
CA LYS A 76 -17.52 7.32 -15.34
C LYS A 76 -16.68 6.25 -16.06
N ASN A 77 -16.41 6.44 -17.36
CA ASN A 77 -15.66 5.49 -18.17
C ASN A 77 -14.15 5.65 -17.91
N ILE A 78 -13.68 6.90 -17.87
CA ILE A 78 -12.29 7.25 -17.54
C ILE A 78 -11.96 6.77 -16.12
N ASN A 79 -12.84 7.06 -15.15
CA ASN A 79 -12.69 6.64 -13.76
C ASN A 79 -12.57 5.12 -13.65
N LEU A 80 -13.42 4.36 -14.36
CA LEU A 80 -13.39 2.90 -14.36
C LEU A 80 -12.11 2.34 -14.97
N ALA A 81 -11.63 2.92 -16.08
CA ALA A 81 -10.40 2.48 -16.73
C ALA A 81 -9.18 2.66 -15.83
N ILE A 82 -9.02 3.86 -15.24
CA ILE A 82 -7.92 4.16 -14.30
C ILE A 82 -7.97 3.25 -13.08
N VAL A 83 -9.16 3.01 -12.50
CA VAL A 83 -9.31 2.16 -11.31
C VAL A 83 -8.95 0.70 -11.61
N ARG A 84 -9.31 0.17 -12.78
CA ARG A 84 -8.93 -1.19 -13.19
C ARG A 84 -7.42 -1.32 -13.36
N ASP A 85 -6.79 -0.39 -14.08
CA ASP A 85 -5.32 -0.40 -14.24
C ASP A 85 -4.60 -0.30 -12.88
N LEU A 86 -5.08 0.57 -11.98
CA LEU A 86 -4.53 0.73 -10.64
C LEU A 86 -4.74 -0.54 -9.79
N SER A 87 -5.91 -1.16 -9.89
CA SER A 87 -6.22 -2.42 -9.21
C SER A 87 -5.25 -3.51 -9.61
N ASP A 88 -5.00 -3.69 -10.91
CA ASP A 88 -4.09 -4.70 -11.43
C ASP A 88 -2.67 -4.49 -10.89
N MET A 89 -2.16 -3.24 -10.92
CA MET A 89 -0.84 -2.91 -10.39
C MET A 89 -0.72 -3.22 -8.88
N LEU A 90 -1.73 -2.86 -8.09
CA LEU A 90 -1.74 -3.09 -6.65
C LEU A 90 -1.87 -4.58 -6.31
N THR A 91 -2.73 -5.32 -7.01
CA THR A 91 -2.90 -6.76 -6.83
C THR A 91 -1.62 -7.52 -7.20
N LEU A 92 -0.98 -7.19 -8.33
CA LEU A 92 0.33 -7.77 -8.69
C LEU A 92 1.42 -7.45 -7.67
N SER A 93 1.28 -6.31 -6.97
CA SER A 93 2.17 -5.91 -5.89
C SER A 93 1.82 -6.56 -4.54
N GLY A 94 0.83 -7.45 -4.50
CA GLY A 94 0.44 -8.24 -3.33
C GLY A 94 -0.49 -7.52 -2.34
N PHE A 95 -1.10 -6.40 -2.72
CA PHE A 95 -2.14 -5.75 -1.91
C PHE A 95 -3.47 -6.48 -2.03
N ASN A 96 -4.24 -6.50 -0.95
CA ASN A 96 -5.67 -6.79 -1.03
C ASN A 96 -6.39 -5.55 -1.59
N VAL A 97 -7.04 -5.67 -2.74
CA VAL A 97 -7.71 -4.55 -3.42
C VAL A 97 -9.21 -4.82 -3.47
N VAL A 98 -9.99 -3.80 -3.11
CA VAL A 98 -11.46 -3.86 -3.13
C VAL A 98 -11.97 -2.72 -4.00
N LEU A 99 -12.78 -3.03 -5.00
CA LEU A 99 -13.42 -2.03 -5.85
C LEU A 99 -14.85 -1.78 -5.38
N THR A 100 -15.29 -0.53 -5.36
CA THR A 100 -16.73 -0.22 -5.18
C THR A 100 -17.57 -0.71 -6.36
N ARG A 101 -17.01 -0.58 -7.58
CA ARG A 101 -17.53 -1.17 -8.81
C ARG A 101 -16.39 -1.57 -9.73
N ASP A 102 -16.56 -2.66 -10.45
CA ASP A 102 -15.62 -3.19 -11.43
C ASP A 102 -16.14 -3.10 -12.88
N SER A 103 -17.32 -2.50 -13.07
CA SER A 103 -18.06 -2.40 -14.33
C SER A 103 -18.86 -1.10 -14.39
N ASP A 104 -19.49 -0.80 -15.54
CA ASP A 104 -20.34 0.39 -15.71
C ASP A 104 -21.73 0.20 -15.10
N ILE A 105 -21.76 0.17 -13.77
CA ILE A 105 -22.96 -0.02 -12.97
C ILE A 105 -23.06 1.06 -11.88
N SER A 106 -24.29 1.30 -11.44
CA SER A 106 -24.54 1.87 -10.12
C SER A 106 -24.87 0.73 -9.18
N ILE A 107 -24.35 0.78 -7.95
CA ILE A 107 -24.54 -0.22 -6.91
C ILE A 107 -25.69 0.14 -5.96
N HIS A 108 -26.72 0.84 -6.45
CA HIS A 108 -27.93 1.14 -5.67
C HIS A 108 -28.77 -0.14 -5.44
N ASP A 109 -29.62 -0.09 -4.41
CA ASP A 109 -30.49 -1.20 -4.05
C ASP A 109 -31.54 -1.48 -5.13
N GLU A 110 -31.82 -2.76 -5.36
CA GLU A 110 -32.83 -3.18 -6.33
C GLU A 110 -34.20 -2.57 -6.00
N GLY A 111 -34.88 -2.06 -7.03
CA GLY A 111 -36.21 -1.46 -6.90
C GLY A 111 -36.23 0.02 -6.52
N VAL A 112 -35.08 0.64 -6.20
CA VAL A 112 -34.97 2.09 -6.04
C VAL A 112 -35.19 2.77 -7.39
N LYS A 113 -36.20 3.63 -7.46
CA LYS A 113 -36.58 4.39 -8.67
C LYS A 113 -36.26 5.87 -8.47
N GLY A 114 -35.93 6.54 -9.56
CA GLY A 114 -35.59 7.97 -9.57
C GLY A 114 -34.08 8.18 -9.46
N THR A 115 -33.55 9.07 -10.30
CA THR A 115 -32.11 9.29 -10.43
C THR A 115 -31.49 9.77 -9.11
N ARG A 116 -32.20 10.62 -8.35
CA ARG A 116 -31.70 11.15 -7.08
C ARG A 116 -31.63 10.05 -6.02
N GLU A 117 -32.69 9.27 -5.88
CA GLU A 117 -32.81 8.21 -4.89
C GLU A 117 -31.80 7.10 -5.16
N GLN A 118 -31.60 6.75 -6.43
CA GLN A 118 -30.55 5.82 -6.87
C GLN A 118 -29.17 6.34 -6.49
N LYS A 119 -28.84 7.61 -6.76
CA LYS A 119 -27.56 8.19 -6.34
C LYS A 119 -27.36 8.14 -4.82
N VAL A 120 -28.40 8.40 -4.03
CA VAL A 120 -28.31 8.33 -2.57
C VAL A 120 -28.08 6.89 -2.10
N SER A 121 -28.79 5.91 -2.66
CA SER A 121 -28.61 4.49 -2.32
C SER A 121 -27.22 3.99 -2.76
N ASP A 122 -26.77 4.35 -3.97
CA ASP A 122 -25.42 4.06 -4.48
C ASP A 122 -24.32 4.59 -3.53
N MET A 123 -24.42 5.85 -3.11
CA MET A 123 -23.46 6.44 -2.16
C MET A 123 -23.44 5.73 -0.81
N LYS A 124 -24.59 5.27 -0.30
CA LYS A 124 -24.64 4.48 0.94
C LYS A 124 -23.96 3.13 0.77
N ASN A 125 -24.23 2.43 -0.34
CA ASN A 125 -23.65 1.13 -0.61
C ASN A 125 -22.13 1.22 -0.84
N ARG A 126 -21.63 2.31 -1.44
CA ARG A 126 -20.18 2.58 -1.49
C ARG A 126 -19.59 2.77 -0.10
N LEU A 127 -20.24 3.58 0.74
CA LEU A 127 -19.80 3.82 2.11
C LEU A 127 -19.75 2.53 2.93
N ASP A 128 -20.72 1.62 2.74
CA ASP A 128 -20.73 0.32 3.41
C ASP A 128 -19.56 -0.57 2.98
N ILE A 129 -19.21 -0.58 1.68
CA ILE A 129 -18.01 -1.26 1.18
C ILE A 129 -16.74 -0.68 1.82
N ILE A 130 -16.65 0.65 1.87
CA ILE A 130 -15.49 1.39 2.42
C ILE A 130 -15.31 1.07 3.91
N ASN A 131 -16.39 1.15 4.70
CA ASN A 131 -16.35 0.97 6.15
C ASN A 131 -16.30 -0.50 6.58
N LYS A 132 -16.45 -1.46 5.66
CA LYS A 132 -16.31 -2.90 5.95
C LYS A 132 -14.91 -3.27 6.47
N TYR A 133 -13.88 -2.48 6.14
CA TYR A 133 -12.48 -2.74 6.50
C TYR A 133 -11.95 -1.68 7.47
N GLY A 134 -11.60 -2.10 8.69
CA GLY A 134 -11.12 -1.19 9.74
C GLY A 134 -9.68 -0.68 9.55
N ASP A 135 -8.83 -1.43 8.86
CA ASP A 135 -7.44 -1.04 8.53
C ASP A 135 -7.22 -1.06 7.00
N CYS A 136 -7.76 -0.04 6.33
CA CYS A 136 -7.60 0.14 4.89
C CYS A 136 -7.23 1.59 4.53
N LEU A 137 -6.90 1.79 3.26
CA LEU A 137 -6.73 3.10 2.65
C LEU A 137 -7.78 3.24 1.54
N PHE A 138 -8.46 4.38 1.47
CA PHE A 138 -9.51 4.65 0.49
C PHE A 138 -9.12 5.74 -0.51
N LEU A 139 -9.32 5.48 -1.80
CA LEU A 139 -9.12 6.46 -2.86
C LEU A 139 -10.33 6.45 -3.80
N SER A 140 -10.89 7.61 -4.11
CA SER A 140 -11.90 7.75 -5.17
C SER A 140 -11.32 8.53 -6.34
N ILE A 141 -11.52 7.99 -7.55
CA ILE A 141 -10.99 8.52 -8.80
C ILE A 141 -12.12 9.22 -9.55
N HIS A 142 -11.89 10.49 -9.88
CA HIS A 142 -12.82 11.40 -10.54
C HIS A 142 -12.10 12.26 -11.59
N GLN A 143 -12.90 12.95 -12.44
CA GLN A 143 -12.41 14.02 -13.31
C GLN A 143 -13.17 15.32 -13.07
N ASN A 144 -12.44 16.42 -13.02
CA ASN A 144 -13.01 17.72 -12.74
C ASN A 144 -13.63 18.32 -14.01
N LYS A 145 -14.46 19.34 -13.83
CA LYS A 145 -14.97 20.16 -14.92
C LYS A 145 -15.38 21.53 -14.42
N PHE A 146 -14.86 22.58 -15.05
CA PHE A 146 -15.33 23.96 -14.89
C PHE A 146 -15.97 24.47 -16.18
N THR A 147 -16.50 25.69 -16.13
CA THR A 147 -17.02 26.37 -17.32
C THR A 147 -15.85 26.85 -18.19
N GLU A 148 -14.79 27.30 -17.54
CA GLU A 148 -13.58 27.86 -18.10
C GLU A 148 -12.60 26.76 -18.55
N PRO A 149 -12.14 26.76 -19.82
CA PRO A 149 -11.29 25.71 -20.38
C PRO A 149 -9.81 25.85 -20.03
N GLU A 150 -9.35 26.99 -19.50
CA GLU A 150 -7.94 27.23 -19.17
C GLU A 150 -7.45 26.44 -17.95
N TYR A 151 -8.38 25.96 -17.12
CA TYR A 151 -8.05 25.22 -15.91
C TYR A 151 -7.69 23.77 -16.22
N PHE A 152 -6.47 23.37 -15.87
CA PHE A 152 -5.96 22.02 -16.11
C PHE A 152 -5.29 21.43 -14.86
N GLY A 153 -4.92 20.16 -14.94
CA GLY A 153 -4.13 19.45 -13.95
C GLY A 153 -4.95 18.85 -12.81
N ALA A 154 -4.43 17.78 -12.22
CA ALA A 154 -5.04 17.08 -11.11
C ALA A 154 -5.17 17.96 -9.86
N GLN A 155 -6.23 17.72 -9.10
CA GLN A 155 -6.48 18.37 -7.82
C GLN A 155 -6.93 17.34 -6.79
N ILE A 156 -6.24 17.29 -5.66
CA ILE A 156 -6.53 16.30 -4.61
C ILE A 156 -7.34 16.93 -3.50
N PHE A 157 -8.46 16.30 -3.17
CA PHE A 157 -9.37 16.74 -2.13
C PHE A 157 -9.31 15.78 -0.94
N TYR A 158 -9.44 16.34 0.26
CA TYR A 158 -9.35 15.59 1.50
C TYR A 158 -10.23 16.20 2.60
N THR A 159 -10.60 15.39 3.59
CA THR A 159 -11.35 15.84 4.77
C THR A 159 -10.45 15.85 6.02
N ALA A 160 -10.73 16.70 7.01
CA ALA A 160 -9.94 16.80 8.24
C ALA A 160 -10.28 15.74 9.31
N ASN A 161 -11.20 14.82 9.03
CA ASN A 161 -11.70 13.82 9.96
C ASN A 161 -10.73 12.64 10.21
N ASN A 162 -9.62 12.57 9.46
CA ASN A 162 -8.50 11.68 9.71
C ASN A 162 -7.17 12.46 9.49
N PRO A 163 -6.21 12.39 10.43
CA PRO A 163 -4.96 13.16 10.34
C PRO A 163 -4.08 12.77 9.14
N ASP A 164 -4.19 11.55 8.64
CA ASP A 164 -3.40 11.07 7.50
C ASP A 164 -3.87 11.64 6.16
N ASN A 165 -5.14 12.06 6.06
CA ASN A 165 -5.76 12.51 4.82
C ASN A 165 -4.96 13.62 4.15
N ARG A 166 -4.48 14.60 4.94
CA ARG A 166 -3.64 15.68 4.42
C ARG A 166 -2.30 15.18 3.89
N MET A 167 -1.68 14.21 4.58
CA MET A 167 -0.40 13.64 4.17
C MET A 167 -0.52 12.91 2.85
N ILE A 168 -1.48 11.99 2.73
CA ILE A 168 -1.66 11.27 1.47
C ILE A 168 -2.10 12.22 0.35
N ALA A 169 -2.95 13.22 0.62
CA ALA A 169 -3.35 14.20 -0.38
C ALA A 169 -2.14 14.95 -0.94
N GLN A 170 -1.22 15.39 -0.07
CA GLN A 170 -0.01 16.09 -0.48
C GLN A 170 0.90 15.18 -1.32
N ILE A 171 1.12 13.94 -0.86
CA ILE A 171 1.90 12.95 -1.60
C ILE A 171 1.32 12.72 -3.00
N MET A 172 -0.01 12.60 -3.12
CA MET A 172 -0.67 12.43 -4.41
C MET A 172 -0.47 13.66 -5.30
N GLN A 173 -0.73 14.87 -4.78
CA GLN A 173 -0.58 16.11 -5.54
C GLN A 173 0.84 16.29 -6.08
N ASP A 174 1.85 15.95 -5.26
CA ASP A 174 3.25 16.03 -5.68
C ASP A 174 3.62 14.97 -6.72
N ASN A 175 3.07 13.75 -6.64
CA ASN A 175 3.28 12.72 -7.67
C ASN A 175 2.66 13.12 -9.02
N PHE A 176 1.47 13.74 -9.03
CA PHE A 176 0.82 14.17 -10.28
C PHE A 176 1.64 15.19 -11.08
N LYS A 177 2.48 16.02 -10.42
CA LYS A 177 3.39 16.95 -11.10
C LYS A 177 4.34 16.25 -12.08
N THR A 178 4.63 14.96 -11.89
CA THR A 178 5.52 14.19 -12.77
C THR A 178 4.92 13.93 -14.16
N ILE A 179 3.60 13.88 -14.27
CA ILE A 179 2.87 13.65 -15.53
C ILE A 179 2.12 14.90 -16.01
N GLN A 180 2.09 15.96 -15.20
CA GLN A 180 1.43 17.24 -15.48
C GLN A 180 2.36 18.39 -15.10
N PRO A 181 3.45 18.63 -15.87
CA PRO A 181 4.35 19.74 -15.62
C PRO A 181 3.58 21.08 -15.68
N GLY A 182 3.81 21.95 -14.70
CA GLY A 182 3.09 23.23 -14.57
C GLY A 182 1.77 23.13 -13.80
N ASN A 183 1.40 21.96 -13.28
CA ASN A 183 0.29 21.84 -12.34
C ASN A 183 0.67 22.42 -10.96
N ASP A 184 0.33 23.69 -10.75
CA ASP A 184 0.57 24.42 -9.49
C ASP A 184 -0.59 24.32 -8.48
N ARG A 185 -1.57 23.44 -8.74
CA ARG A 185 -2.71 23.25 -7.84
C ARG A 185 -2.27 22.74 -6.49
N GLN A 186 -2.98 23.21 -5.48
CA GLN A 186 -2.79 22.81 -4.10
C GLN A 186 -3.89 21.84 -3.69
N ILE A 187 -3.56 20.99 -2.72
CA ILE A 187 -4.56 20.13 -2.06
C ILE A 187 -5.68 20.99 -1.48
N LYS A 188 -6.92 20.51 -1.57
CA LYS A 188 -8.08 21.22 -1.06
C LYS A 188 -8.73 20.44 0.08
N GLN A 189 -8.84 21.10 1.22
CA GLN A 189 -9.63 20.57 2.33
C GLN A 189 -11.10 20.85 2.06
N GLU A 190 -11.92 19.80 2.13
CA GLU A 190 -13.38 19.89 2.03
C GLU A 190 -14.05 19.48 3.34
N GLY A 191 -15.28 19.94 3.50
CA GLY A 191 -16.15 19.61 4.63
C GLY A 191 -17.25 18.63 4.24
N ASP A 192 -18.49 19.11 4.30
CA ASP A 192 -19.69 18.28 4.18
C ASP A 192 -20.04 17.81 2.77
N GLU A 193 -19.43 18.40 1.74
CA GLU A 193 -19.69 18.12 0.33
C GLU A 193 -19.20 16.73 -0.12
N LEU A 194 -18.16 16.22 0.52
CA LEU A 194 -17.58 14.90 0.21
C LEU A 194 -18.20 13.81 1.08
N TYR A 195 -19.41 13.36 0.72
CA TYR A 195 -20.21 12.41 1.51
C TYR A 195 -19.46 11.14 1.95
N LEU A 196 -18.75 10.46 1.04
CA LEU A 196 -18.02 9.23 1.40
C LEU A 196 -16.89 9.52 2.39
N PHE A 197 -16.16 10.61 2.16
CA PHE A 197 -14.96 10.99 2.90
C PHE A 197 -15.29 11.46 4.31
N LYS A 198 -16.35 12.25 4.49
CA LYS A 198 -16.76 12.72 5.82
C LYS A 198 -17.28 11.60 6.72
N ASN A 199 -17.89 10.57 6.12
CA ASN A 199 -18.54 9.47 6.84
C ASN A 199 -17.65 8.23 7.03
N THR A 200 -16.42 8.23 6.52
CA THR A 200 -15.42 7.21 6.84
C THR A 200 -14.38 7.73 7.83
N LYS A 201 -13.79 6.82 8.62
CA LYS A 201 -12.71 7.13 9.58
C LYS A 201 -11.34 6.67 9.11
N ILE A 202 -11.28 5.93 8.02
CA ILE A 202 -10.04 5.47 7.41
C ILE A 202 -9.35 6.63 6.68
N PRO A 203 -8.03 6.54 6.43
CA PRO A 203 -7.34 7.47 5.54
C PRO A 203 -7.98 7.46 4.14
N ALA A 204 -8.31 8.64 3.62
CA ALA A 204 -9.11 8.78 2.40
C ALA A 204 -8.78 10.06 1.60
N VAL A 205 -8.74 9.95 0.27
CA VAL A 205 -8.61 11.09 -0.67
C VAL A 205 -9.49 10.93 -1.91
N LEU A 206 -10.04 12.04 -2.39
CA LEU A 206 -10.66 12.14 -3.71
C LEU A 206 -9.64 12.74 -4.68
N ILE A 207 -9.45 12.08 -5.81
CA ILE A 207 -8.47 12.43 -6.82
C ILE A 207 -9.20 12.86 -8.08
N GLU A 208 -9.26 14.17 -8.31
CA GLU A 208 -9.61 14.71 -9.62
C GLU A 208 -8.37 14.66 -10.49
N CYS A 209 -8.34 13.82 -11.53
CA CYS A 209 -7.10 13.56 -12.29
C CYS A 209 -6.79 14.64 -13.35
N GLY A 210 -7.75 15.49 -13.68
CA GLY A 210 -7.64 16.61 -14.60
C GLY A 210 -9.01 17.22 -14.90
N PHE A 211 -9.10 18.15 -15.84
CA PHE A 211 -10.32 18.87 -16.17
C PHE A 211 -10.85 18.48 -17.55
N LEU A 212 -12.04 17.88 -17.61
CA LEU A 212 -12.69 17.51 -18.87
C LEU A 212 -13.20 18.73 -19.68
N SER A 213 -13.16 19.93 -19.10
CA SER A 213 -13.36 21.21 -19.80
C SER A 213 -12.12 21.71 -20.53
N ASN A 214 -10.92 21.28 -20.12
CA ASN A 214 -9.67 21.68 -20.75
C ASN A 214 -9.34 20.73 -21.92
N PRO A 215 -8.99 21.26 -23.11
CA PRO A 215 -8.74 20.42 -24.28
C PRO A 215 -7.60 19.42 -24.13
N ASP A 216 -6.50 19.81 -23.48
CA ASP A 216 -5.33 18.95 -23.34
C ASP A 216 -5.59 17.85 -22.30
N ASP A 217 -6.18 18.21 -21.16
CA ASP A 217 -6.60 17.22 -20.15
C ASP A 217 -7.66 16.27 -20.71
N ALA A 218 -8.68 16.78 -21.42
CA ALA A 218 -9.70 15.92 -22.03
C ALA A 218 -9.08 14.96 -23.06
N ALA A 219 -8.18 15.43 -23.92
CA ALA A 219 -7.50 14.58 -24.89
C ALA A 219 -6.63 13.51 -24.20
N ASN A 220 -5.83 13.92 -23.20
CA ASN A 220 -4.99 13.01 -22.42
C ASN A 220 -5.82 11.98 -21.65
N LEU A 221 -6.84 12.41 -20.90
CA LEU A 221 -7.69 11.52 -20.10
C LEU A 221 -8.52 10.55 -20.94
N SER A 222 -8.67 10.80 -22.24
CA SER A 222 -9.30 9.88 -23.20
C SER A 222 -8.33 8.89 -23.82
N ASP A 223 -7.02 9.12 -23.67
CA ASP A 223 -5.96 8.23 -24.14
C ASP A 223 -5.67 7.13 -23.12
N ALA A 224 -5.77 5.87 -23.55
CA ALA A 224 -5.56 4.72 -22.68
C ALA A 224 -4.12 4.64 -22.12
N ALA A 225 -3.11 5.14 -22.84
CA ALA A 225 -1.74 5.16 -22.33
C ALA A 225 -1.55 6.21 -21.24
N TYR A 226 -2.20 7.36 -21.34
CA TYR A 226 -2.22 8.37 -20.29
C TYR A 226 -3.04 7.90 -19.07
N GLN A 227 -4.18 7.24 -19.25
CA GLN A 227 -4.93 6.62 -18.15
C GLN A 227 -4.05 5.65 -17.34
N ARG A 228 -3.26 4.80 -18.01
CA ARG A 228 -2.25 3.95 -17.35
C ARG A 228 -1.17 4.74 -16.63
N LYS A 229 -0.71 5.86 -17.17
CA LYS A 229 0.23 6.75 -16.49
C LYS A 229 -0.38 7.34 -15.22
N VAL A 230 -1.65 7.75 -15.26
CA VAL A 230 -2.39 8.24 -14.09
C VAL A 230 -2.49 7.15 -13.02
N ALA A 231 -2.88 5.93 -13.40
CA ALA A 231 -2.92 4.78 -12.48
C ALA A 231 -1.54 4.51 -11.85
N TYR A 232 -0.47 4.52 -12.63
CA TYR A 232 0.90 4.34 -12.14
C TYR A 232 1.35 5.46 -11.19
N THR A 233 0.98 6.71 -11.48
CA THR A 233 1.22 7.86 -10.60
C THR A 233 0.54 7.69 -9.25
N ILE A 234 -0.73 7.27 -9.24
CA ILE A 234 -1.48 7.01 -8.00
C ILE A 234 -0.85 5.84 -7.24
N TYR A 235 -0.48 4.76 -7.94
CA TYR A 235 0.21 3.61 -7.36
C TYR A 235 1.51 4.03 -6.63
N ASN A 236 2.36 4.85 -7.25
CA ASN A 236 3.57 5.36 -6.62
C ASN A 236 3.26 6.24 -5.40
N GLY A 237 2.20 7.04 -5.47
CA GLY A 237 1.71 7.82 -4.33
C GLY A 237 1.29 6.94 -3.16
N ILE A 238 0.58 5.83 -3.42
CA ILE A 238 0.21 4.85 -2.39
C ILE A 238 1.46 4.24 -1.76
N LEU A 239 2.43 3.78 -2.57
CA LEU A 239 3.67 3.21 -2.03
C LEU A 239 4.45 4.20 -1.18
N THR A 240 4.56 5.45 -1.64
CA THR A 240 5.23 6.52 -0.92
C THR A 240 4.55 6.78 0.43
N TYR A 241 3.22 6.85 0.45
CA TYR A 241 2.45 7.00 1.69
C TYR A 241 2.68 5.84 2.67
N LEU A 242 2.61 4.59 2.18
CA LEU A 242 2.77 3.40 3.03
C LEU A 242 4.19 3.24 3.58
N THR A 243 5.21 3.67 2.84
CA THR A 243 6.62 3.62 3.28
C THR A 243 7.03 4.81 4.15
N SER A 244 6.36 5.97 3.99
CA SER A 244 6.58 7.15 4.84
C SER A 244 5.99 6.99 6.24
N LYS A 245 5.05 6.04 6.41
CA LYS A 245 4.59 5.66 7.75
C LYS A 245 5.58 4.69 8.39
N PRO A 246 6.07 4.97 9.62
CA PRO A 246 6.79 3.95 10.36
C PRO A 246 5.88 2.73 10.51
N ALA A 247 6.40 1.54 10.19
CA ALA A 247 5.67 0.30 10.40
C ALA A 247 5.20 0.27 11.85
N ASN A 248 3.89 0.17 12.08
CA ASN A 248 3.36 -0.05 13.42
C ASN A 248 3.98 -1.36 13.92
N ASN A 249 4.96 -1.25 14.83
CA ASN A 249 5.54 -2.36 15.59
C ASN A 249 4.52 -2.87 16.64
N ALA A 250 3.27 -3.08 16.25
CA ALA A 250 2.27 -3.76 17.06
C ALA A 250 2.61 -5.25 17.04
N GLY A 251 3.58 -5.64 17.87
CA GLY A 251 4.02 -7.04 17.96
C GLY A 251 5.38 -7.28 18.62
N ARG A 252 6.17 -6.25 18.97
CA ARG A 252 7.28 -6.46 19.90
C ARG A 252 6.75 -6.35 21.32
N THR A 253 6.35 -7.50 21.88
CA THR A 253 6.34 -7.67 23.33
C THR A 253 7.78 -7.39 23.78
N GLU A 254 8.01 -6.26 24.46
CA GLU A 254 9.25 -6.04 25.17
C GLU A 254 9.41 -7.17 26.18
N ILE A 255 10.40 -8.04 25.96
CA ILE A 255 10.87 -8.90 27.03
C ILE A 255 11.57 -7.96 28.00
N SER A 256 10.86 -7.62 29.07
CA SER A 256 11.38 -6.87 30.22
C SER A 256 12.69 -7.51 30.68
N ALA A 257 13.76 -6.73 30.65
CA ALA A 257 15.01 -7.07 31.32
C ALA A 257 14.81 -6.90 32.84
N SER A 258 14.08 -7.83 33.46
CA SER A 258 13.89 -7.85 34.91
C SER A 258 13.73 -9.28 35.43
N SER A 259 14.76 -10.10 35.28
CA SER A 259 14.98 -11.29 36.11
C SER A 259 16.34 -11.92 35.81
N ILE A 260 17.41 -11.28 36.27
CA ILE A 260 18.62 -12.03 36.64
C ILE A 260 18.56 -12.16 38.17
N PRO A 261 18.39 -13.37 38.73
CA PRO A 261 18.56 -13.56 40.16
C PRO A 261 20.06 -13.47 40.48
N GLU A 262 20.43 -12.52 41.35
CA GLU A 262 21.75 -12.53 41.98
C GLU A 262 21.86 -13.80 42.84
N ASN A 263 22.72 -14.73 42.41
CA ASN A 263 23.10 -15.88 43.21
C ASN A 263 24.16 -15.43 44.22
N SER A 264 23.75 -15.23 45.46
CA SER A 264 24.62 -15.14 46.62
C SER A 264 25.33 -16.48 46.84
N GLY A 265 26.65 -16.48 46.73
CA GLY A 265 27.50 -17.64 46.99
C GLY A 265 28.82 -17.21 47.59
N ASP A 266 28.82 -17.05 48.91
CA ASP A 266 29.99 -16.94 49.76
C ASP A 266 30.80 -18.25 49.69
N ILE A 267 32.08 -18.17 49.31
CA ILE A 267 33.05 -19.25 49.51
C ILE A 267 34.34 -18.62 50.03
N THR A 268 34.50 -18.77 51.34
CA THR A 268 35.74 -18.74 52.10
C THR A 268 36.83 -19.66 51.50
N SER A 269 38.08 -19.22 51.45
CA SER A 269 39.27 -20.07 51.74
C SER A 269 40.59 -19.31 51.55
N SER A 270 41.26 -19.09 52.66
CA SER A 270 42.72 -19.17 52.91
C SER A 270 43.69 -19.44 51.75
N GLY A 271 44.82 -18.72 51.79
CA GLY A 271 46.14 -19.35 51.86
C GLY A 271 47.12 -19.10 50.70
N GLN A 272 47.91 -18.02 50.83
CA GLN A 272 49.38 -17.89 50.65
C GLN A 272 49.74 -16.50 50.16
#